data_AF-Q87UR2-F1
#
_entry.id   AF-Q87UR2-F1
#
_cell.length_a   1.000
_cell.length_b   1.000
_cell.length_c   1.000
_cell.angle_alpha   90.00
_cell.angle_beta   90.00
_cell.angle_gamma   90.00
#
_symmetry.space_group_name_H-M   'P 1'
#
loop_
_entity.id
_entity.type
_entity.pdbx_description
1 polymer ?
#
loop_
_entity_poly.entity_id
_entity_poly.type
_entity_poly.pdbx_seq_one_letter_code
_entity_poly.pdbx_strand_id
1 'polypeptide(L)'
;MEELRHHLQQLPDFLQAELAAQVGDWGGSEYIDITDRHIHALNQLITNKRAPLRQDHIDNIPIELDATPWTKSDIEMNARLNSLNLTGIIPIDFFSMTVYAQFHMESIRFLNELKTQLESLHARIKEQHRQHVERLAQEAANRQAQEAAQRQAEEEARASRGGRGGSPTRGRTGCAAGSHRGSVPACTASG
;
A
#
# COMPACT_ATOMS: atom_id res chain seq x y z
N MET A 1 -9.61 -9.91 -2.95
CA MET A 1 -10.87 -9.33 -3.47
C MET A 1 -12.11 -9.81 -2.72
N GLU A 2 -12.20 -11.10 -2.36
CA GLU A 2 -13.35 -11.64 -1.60
C GLU A 2 -13.54 -10.98 -0.24
N GLU A 3 -12.46 -10.70 0.48
CA GLU A 3 -12.51 -10.05 1.80
C GLU A 3 -13.00 -8.59 1.72
N LEU A 4 -12.57 -7.82 0.71
CA LEU A 4 -13.14 -6.50 0.42
C LEU A 4 -14.66 -6.62 0.17
N ARG A 5 -15.09 -7.58 -0.66
CA ARG A 5 -16.52 -7.82 -0.90
C ARG A 5 -17.28 -8.21 0.36
N HIS A 6 -16.68 -9.03 1.21
CA HIS A 6 -17.26 -9.43 2.49
C HIS A 6 -17.50 -8.22 3.39
N HIS A 7 -16.51 -7.35 3.55
CA HIS A 7 -16.66 -6.12 4.32
C HIS A 7 -17.72 -5.19 3.72
N LEU A 8 -17.76 -5.04 2.40
CA LEU A 8 -18.79 -4.23 1.72
C LEU A 8 -20.21 -4.76 1.97
N GLN A 9 -20.40 -6.08 2.02
CA GLN A 9 -21.71 -6.70 2.30
C GLN A 9 -22.23 -6.43 3.74
N GLN A 10 -21.34 -6.05 4.66
CA GLN A 10 -21.74 -5.69 6.03
C GLN A 10 -22.44 -4.33 6.08
N LEU A 11 -22.24 -3.46 5.09
CA LEU A 11 -22.96 -2.19 5.01
C LEU A 11 -24.45 -2.40 4.67
N PRO A 12 -25.33 -1.51 5.15
CA PRO A 12 -26.67 -1.30 4.60
C PRO A 12 -26.66 -1.09 3.07
N ASP A 13 -27.63 -1.65 2.36
CA ASP A 13 -27.67 -1.62 0.89
C ASP A 13 -27.63 -0.20 0.30
N PHE A 14 -28.29 0.77 0.95
CA PHE A 14 -28.27 2.16 0.49
C PHE A 14 -26.88 2.79 0.61
N LEU A 15 -26.13 2.48 1.67
CA LEU A 15 -24.75 2.96 1.84
C LEU A 15 -23.80 2.27 0.87
N GLN A 16 -24.04 0.98 0.55
CA GLN A 16 -23.30 0.31 -0.51
C GLN A 16 -23.50 1.01 -1.85
N ALA A 17 -24.75 1.40 -2.17
CA ALA A 17 -25.06 2.12 -3.41
C ALA A 17 -24.41 3.52 -3.46
N GLU A 18 -24.48 4.28 -2.37
CA GLU A 18 -23.81 5.59 -2.26
C GLU A 18 -22.28 5.47 -2.38
N LEU A 19 -21.69 4.47 -1.71
CA LEU A 19 -20.25 4.22 -1.79
C LEU A 19 -19.85 3.80 -3.21
N ALA A 20 -20.59 2.91 -3.85
CA ALA A 20 -20.33 2.48 -5.22
C ALA A 20 -20.41 3.66 -6.21
N ALA A 21 -21.38 4.56 -6.03
CA ALA A 21 -21.48 5.77 -6.83
C ALA A 21 -20.27 6.70 -6.66
N GLN A 22 -19.70 6.75 -5.46
CA GLN A 22 -18.55 7.60 -5.14
C GLN A 22 -17.20 7.00 -5.57
N VAL A 23 -17.05 5.68 -5.50
CA VAL A 23 -15.85 4.96 -5.97
C VAL A 23 -15.78 4.94 -7.50
N GLY A 24 -16.92 4.82 -8.17
CA GLY A 24 -17.01 4.69 -9.63
C GLY A 24 -16.51 3.33 -10.13
N ASP A 25 -16.16 3.26 -11.42
CA ASP A 25 -15.59 2.04 -12.01
C ASP A 25 -14.11 1.85 -11.60
N TRP A 26 -13.78 0.61 -11.27
CA TRP A 26 -12.49 0.15 -10.76
C TRP A 26 -12.00 -1.11 -11.49
N GLY A 27 -12.63 -1.45 -12.63
CA GLY A 27 -12.17 -2.50 -13.52
C GLY A 27 -10.72 -2.31 -13.95
N GLY A 28 -9.89 -3.34 -13.75
CA GLY A 28 -8.48 -3.34 -14.17
C GLY A 28 -7.50 -2.63 -13.22
N SER A 29 -7.96 -2.09 -12.09
CA SER A 29 -7.07 -1.51 -11.07
C SER A 29 -6.43 -2.59 -10.19
N GLU A 30 -5.25 -2.31 -9.63
CA GLU A 30 -4.62 -3.20 -8.66
C GLU A 30 -5.37 -3.19 -7.32
N TYR A 31 -5.26 -4.29 -6.56
CA TYR A 31 -6.01 -4.44 -5.31
C TYR A 31 -5.67 -3.36 -4.27
N ILE A 32 -4.42 -2.87 -4.27
CA ILE A 32 -3.97 -1.81 -3.39
C ILE A 32 -4.63 -0.47 -3.74
N ASP A 33 -4.71 -0.12 -5.02
CA ASP A 33 -5.33 1.12 -5.51
C ASP A 33 -6.85 1.09 -5.29
N ILE A 34 -7.45 -0.07 -5.50
CA ILE A 34 -8.87 -0.31 -5.24
C ILE A 34 -9.20 0.00 -3.79
N THR A 35 -8.43 -0.56 -2.84
CA THR A 35 -8.71 -0.39 -1.41
C THR A 35 -8.46 1.05 -0.96
N ASP A 36 -7.43 1.71 -1.47
CA ASP A 36 -7.17 3.13 -1.22
C ASP A 36 -8.33 4.02 -1.71
N ARG A 37 -8.84 3.75 -2.91
CA ARG A 37 -9.97 4.50 -3.49
C ARG A 37 -11.25 4.34 -2.67
N HIS A 38 -11.52 3.14 -2.16
CA HIS A 38 -12.65 2.91 -1.26
C HIS A 38 -12.49 3.67 0.07
N ILE A 39 -11.29 3.70 0.66
CA ILE A 39 -11.02 4.47 1.88
C ILE A 39 -11.23 5.97 1.62
N HIS A 40 -10.76 6.50 0.50
CA HIS A 40 -10.97 7.89 0.13
C HIS A 40 -12.46 8.22 -0.07
N ALA A 41 -13.19 7.36 -0.79
CA ALA A 41 -14.64 7.51 -0.98
C ALA A 41 -15.41 7.48 0.35
N LEU A 42 -15.03 6.59 1.29
CA LEU A 42 -15.62 6.55 2.63
C LEU A 42 -15.40 7.85 3.40
N ASN A 43 -14.18 8.40 3.37
CA ASN A 43 -13.89 9.67 4.04
C ASN A 43 -14.74 10.82 3.49
N GLN A 44 -14.93 10.88 2.17
CA GLN A 44 -15.79 11.88 1.56
C GLN A 44 -17.26 11.67 1.94
N LEU A 45 -17.75 10.42 1.90
CA LEU A 45 -19.13 10.11 2.25
C LEU A 45 -19.44 10.44 3.72
N ILE A 46 -18.54 10.10 4.65
CA ILE A 46 -18.64 10.48 6.06
C ILE A 46 -18.71 12.01 6.20
N THR A 47 -17.87 12.74 5.47
CA THR A 47 -17.88 14.21 5.48
C THR A 47 -19.21 14.77 4.98
N ASN A 48 -19.73 14.21 3.89
CA ASN A 48 -21.02 14.61 3.32
C ASN A 48 -22.19 14.33 4.26
N LYS A 49 -22.21 13.18 4.92
CA LYS A 49 -23.23 12.83 5.93
C LYS A 49 -23.13 13.69 7.19
N ARG A 50 -21.93 14.15 7.53
CA ARG A 50 -21.70 15.02 8.70
C ARG A 50 -22.04 16.48 8.42
N ALA A 51 -21.93 16.95 7.18
CA ALA A 51 -22.18 18.33 6.79
C ALA A 51 -23.54 18.93 7.24
N PRO A 52 -24.68 18.21 7.14
CA PRO A 52 -25.96 18.74 7.60
C PRO A 52 -26.22 18.58 9.10
N LEU A 53 -25.33 17.91 9.84
CA LEU A 53 -25.54 17.64 11.26
C LEU A 53 -25.31 18.90 12.10
N ARG A 54 -26.25 19.19 13.00
CA ARG A 54 -26.12 20.25 14.00
C ARG A 54 -26.03 19.63 15.39
N GLN A 55 -25.17 20.20 16.24
CA GLN A 55 -24.84 19.64 17.55
C GLN A 55 -26.04 19.57 18.49
N ASP A 56 -26.94 20.56 18.42
CA ASP A 56 -28.18 20.60 19.20
C ASP A 56 -29.05 19.36 18.96
N HIS A 57 -29.17 18.91 17.71
CA HIS A 57 -29.92 17.69 17.41
C HIS A 57 -29.20 16.43 17.87
N ILE A 58 -27.87 16.36 17.74
CA ILE A 58 -27.07 15.21 18.20
C ILE A 58 -27.23 15.03 19.72
N ASP A 59 -27.11 16.10 20.49
CA ASP A 59 -27.19 16.07 21.95
C ASP A 59 -28.58 15.65 22.46
N ASN A 60 -29.62 15.84 21.65
CA ASN A 60 -31.00 15.50 21.99
C ASN A 60 -31.43 14.09 21.55
N ILE A 61 -30.66 13.38 20.74
CA ILE A 61 -30.94 11.97 20.38
C ILE A 61 -31.23 11.10 21.63
N PRO A 62 -30.37 11.07 22.67
CA PRO A 62 -30.63 10.21 23.83
C PRO A 62 -31.85 10.66 24.66
N ILE A 63 -32.31 11.89 24.49
CA ILE A 63 -33.46 12.45 25.22
C ILE A 63 -34.77 12.12 24.50
N GLU A 64 -34.79 12.27 23.17
CA GLU A 64 -36.00 12.20 22.35
C GLU A 64 -36.25 10.82 21.73
N LEU A 65 -35.20 10.03 21.44
CA LEU A 65 -35.28 8.85 20.58
C LEU A 65 -34.66 7.57 21.15
N ASP A 66 -34.05 7.64 22.34
CA ASP A 66 -33.19 6.61 22.95
C ASP A 66 -31.79 6.48 22.31
N ALA A 67 -30.82 6.07 23.13
CA ALA A 67 -29.40 5.96 22.77
C ALA A 67 -29.01 4.60 22.18
N THR A 68 -29.98 3.71 21.95
CA THR A 68 -29.73 2.37 21.43
C THR A 68 -29.21 2.43 19.98
N PRO A 69 -28.03 1.85 19.67
CA PRO A 69 -27.51 1.80 18.30
C PRO A 69 -28.42 1.02 17.36
N TRP A 70 -28.59 1.52 16.14
CA TRP A 70 -29.46 0.89 15.15
C TRP A 70 -28.80 -0.34 14.52
N THR A 71 -29.57 -1.41 14.35
CA THR A 71 -29.12 -2.56 13.57
C THR A 71 -29.12 -2.23 12.07
N LYS A 72 -28.48 -3.08 11.25
CA LYS A 72 -28.52 -2.95 9.79
C LYS A 72 -29.96 -2.90 9.26
N SER A 73 -30.86 -3.70 9.84
CA SER A 73 -32.27 -3.70 9.43
C SER A 73 -32.99 -2.39 9.78
N ASP A 74 -32.71 -1.81 10.96
CA ASP A 74 -33.37 -0.59 11.42
C ASP A 74 -33.00 0.60 10.52
N ILE A 75 -31.72 0.73 10.17
CA ILE A 75 -31.26 1.81 9.30
C ILE A 75 -31.71 1.61 7.85
N GLU A 76 -31.79 0.38 7.35
CA GLU A 76 -32.34 0.09 6.02
C GLU A 76 -33.82 0.43 5.93
N MET A 77 -34.59 0.09 6.97
CA MET A 77 -36.01 0.47 7.06
C MET A 77 -36.16 2.00 7.05
N ASN A 78 -35.36 2.70 7.85
CA ASN A 78 -35.36 4.18 7.87
C ASN A 78 -34.94 4.78 6.52
N ALA A 79 -33.93 4.23 5.85
CA ALA A 79 -33.52 4.67 4.51
C ALA A 79 -34.66 4.51 3.49
N ARG A 80 -35.41 3.39 3.56
CA ARG A 80 -36.59 3.17 2.72
C ARG A 80 -37.67 4.19 3.04
N LEU A 81 -37.99 4.44 4.31
CA LEU A 81 -38.98 5.46 4.70
C LEU A 81 -38.57 6.86 4.22
N ASN A 82 -37.30 7.23 4.36
CA ASN A 82 -36.77 8.50 3.86
C ASN A 82 -36.86 8.59 2.33
N SER A 83 -36.62 7.49 1.61
CA SER A 83 -36.80 7.43 0.16
C SER A 83 -38.27 7.50 -0.27
N LEU A 84 -39.20 6.97 0.53
CA LEU A 84 -40.64 7.04 0.26
C LEU A 84 -41.20 8.45 0.57
N ASN A 85 -40.58 9.17 1.51
CA ASN A 85 -40.86 10.57 1.80
C ASN A 85 -40.28 11.55 0.75
N LEU A 86 -39.97 11.07 -0.46
CA LEU A 86 -39.53 11.86 -1.64
C LEU A 86 -40.63 12.84 -2.10
N THR A 87 -40.80 13.94 -1.36
CA THR A 87 -41.32 15.24 -1.84
C THR A 87 -40.74 16.38 -1.00
N GLY A 88 -39.40 16.46 -0.86
CA GLY A 88 -38.75 17.71 -0.39
C GLY A 88 -39.17 18.20 1.00
N ILE A 89 -39.68 17.33 1.87
CA ILE A 89 -39.97 17.67 3.25
C ILE A 89 -38.62 17.74 3.97
N ILE A 90 -38.04 18.92 3.95
CA ILE A 90 -36.97 19.30 4.87
C ILE A 90 -37.55 19.09 6.28
N PRO A 91 -36.87 18.40 7.21
CA PRO A 91 -37.39 18.28 8.55
C PRO A 91 -37.57 19.70 9.12
N ILE A 92 -38.81 20.05 9.45
CA ILE A 92 -39.20 21.44 9.78
C ILE A 92 -39.25 21.68 11.28
N ASP A 93 -39.53 20.63 12.05
CA ASP A 93 -39.61 20.70 13.51
C ASP A 93 -38.39 20.06 14.16
N PHE A 94 -38.13 20.44 15.40
CA PHE A 94 -36.95 20.00 16.15
C PHE A 94 -36.87 18.47 16.26
N PHE A 95 -37.99 17.79 16.48
CA PHE A 95 -38.03 16.33 16.62
C PHE A 95 -37.65 15.65 15.30
N SER A 96 -38.23 16.09 14.17
CA SER A 96 -37.90 15.55 12.85
C SER A 96 -36.43 15.76 12.47
N MET A 97 -35.84 16.89 12.86
CA MET A 97 -34.41 17.16 12.69
C MET A 97 -33.54 16.27 13.59
N THR A 98 -33.99 15.92 14.79
CA THR A 98 -33.31 14.97 15.69
C THR A 98 -33.36 13.54 15.14
N VAL A 99 -34.49 13.11 14.57
CA VAL A 99 -34.58 11.80 13.87
C VAL A 99 -33.65 11.76 12.66
N TYR A 100 -33.63 12.85 11.88
CA TYR A 100 -32.71 13.00 10.75
C TYR A 100 -31.25 12.93 11.19
N ALA A 101 -30.91 13.58 12.30
CA ALA A 101 -29.57 13.53 12.87
C ALA A 101 -29.18 12.10 13.31
N GLN A 102 -30.08 11.36 13.95
CA GLN A 102 -29.82 9.95 14.34
C GLN A 102 -29.55 9.08 13.11
N PHE A 103 -30.35 9.21 12.04
CA PHE A 103 -30.13 8.47 10.80
C PHE A 103 -28.73 8.71 10.20
N HIS A 104 -28.28 9.97 10.17
CA HIS A 104 -26.94 10.33 9.68
C HIS A 104 -25.83 9.85 10.62
N MET A 105 -26.02 9.96 11.94
CA MET A 105 -25.05 9.46 12.92
C MET A 105 -24.87 7.95 12.82
N GLU A 106 -25.95 7.19 12.67
CA GLU A 106 -25.90 5.74 12.46
C GLU A 106 -25.28 5.39 11.11
N SER A 107 -25.59 6.15 10.05
CA SER A 107 -24.93 5.99 8.75
C SER A 107 -23.41 6.17 8.89
N ILE A 108 -22.97 7.23 9.56
CA ILE A 108 -21.56 7.52 9.83
C ILE A 108 -20.92 6.40 10.66
N ARG A 109 -21.64 5.81 11.62
CA ARG A 109 -21.14 4.68 12.43
C ARG A 109 -20.82 3.46 11.54
N PHE A 110 -21.75 3.04 10.68
CA PHE A 110 -21.52 1.94 9.74
C PHE A 110 -20.35 2.23 8.78
N LEU A 111 -20.25 3.47 8.28
CA LEU A 111 -19.15 3.87 7.39
C LEU A 111 -17.78 3.88 8.10
N ASN A 112 -17.73 4.30 9.36
CA ASN A 112 -16.49 4.29 10.16
C ASN A 112 -16.04 2.86 10.51
N GLU A 113 -16.99 1.95 10.78
CA GLU A 113 -16.69 0.54 11.00
C GLU A 113 -16.05 -0.09 9.76
N LEU A 114 -16.68 0.10 8.58
CA LEU A 114 -16.10 -0.34 7.32
C LEU A 114 -14.73 0.31 7.06
N LYS A 115 -14.61 1.62 7.27
CA LYS A 115 -13.34 2.33 7.08
C LYS A 115 -12.21 1.70 7.89
N THR A 116 -12.45 1.41 9.16
CA THR A 116 -11.45 0.78 10.04
C THR A 116 -11.03 -0.60 9.52
N GLN A 117 -12.00 -1.40 9.06
CA GLN A 117 -11.73 -2.71 8.46
C GLN A 117 -10.91 -2.58 7.16
N LEU A 118 -11.24 -1.62 6.30
CA LEU A 118 -10.53 -1.38 5.05
C LEU A 118 -9.13 -0.80 5.25
N GLU A 119 -8.92 0.07 6.23
CA GLU A 119 -7.59 0.60 6.58
C GLU A 119 -6.66 -0.53 7.05
N SER A 120 -7.17 -1.46 7.87
CA SER A 120 -6.43 -2.66 8.28
C SER A 120 -6.10 -3.57 7.09
N LEU A 121 -7.09 -3.82 6.22
CA LEU A 121 -6.91 -4.60 5.00
C LEU A 121 -5.87 -3.97 4.07
N HIS A 122 -5.96 -2.66 3.85
CA HIS A 122 -5.05 -1.89 3.00
C HIS A 122 -3.62 -1.94 3.54
N ALA A 123 -3.43 -1.75 4.86
CA ALA A 123 -2.12 -1.85 5.49
C ALA A 123 -1.48 -3.24 5.26
N ARG A 124 -2.26 -4.32 5.40
CA ARG A 124 -1.77 -5.68 5.15
C ARG A 124 -1.40 -5.91 3.67
N ILE A 125 -2.22 -5.43 2.74
CA ILE A 125 -1.94 -5.54 1.30
C ILE A 125 -0.67 -4.77 0.94
N LYS A 126 -0.52 -3.55 1.46
CA LYS A 126 0.66 -2.71 1.23
C LYS A 126 1.93 -3.38 1.72
N GLU A 127 1.90 -4.00 2.89
CA GLU A 127 3.04 -4.73 3.43
C GLU A 127 3.38 -5.98 2.61
N GLN A 128 2.36 -6.74 2.17
CA GLN A 128 2.56 -7.88 1.28
C GLN A 128 3.20 -7.46 -0.05
N HIS A 129 2.75 -6.33 -0.61
CA HIS A 129 3.31 -5.77 -1.83
C HIS A 129 4.78 -5.37 -1.63
N ARG A 130 5.12 -4.68 -0.53
CA ARG A 130 6.49 -4.32 -0.18
C ARG A 130 7.40 -5.56 -0.11
N GLN A 131 6.99 -6.59 0.60
CA GLN A 131 7.74 -7.85 0.71
C GLN A 131 7.90 -8.58 -0.63
N HIS A 132 6.92 -8.46 -1.53
CA HIS A 132 7.02 -9.05 -2.86
C HIS A 132 8.05 -8.31 -3.72
N VAL A 133 8.01 -6.97 -3.73
CA VAL A 133 8.97 -6.14 -4.46
C VAL A 133 10.39 -6.34 -3.94
N GLU A 134 10.58 -6.44 -2.62
CA GLU A 134 11.88 -6.72 -2.00
C GLU A 134 12.45 -8.08 -2.41
N ARG A 135 11.61 -9.12 -2.45
CA ARG A 135 12.03 -10.45 -2.95
C ARG A 135 12.47 -10.39 -4.41
N LEU A 136 11.70 -9.72 -5.27
CA LEU A 136 12.04 -9.58 -6.69
C LEU A 136 13.35 -8.80 -6.89
N ALA A 137 13.57 -7.74 -6.10
CA ALA A 137 14.83 -6.98 -6.12
C ALA A 137 16.02 -7.84 -5.67
N GLN A 138 15.85 -8.63 -4.60
CA GLN A 138 16.89 -9.53 -4.11
C GLN A 138 17.22 -10.63 -5.13
N GLU A 139 16.22 -11.21 -5.77
CA GLU A 139 16.41 -12.23 -6.82
C GLU A 139 17.09 -11.64 -8.06
N ALA A 140 16.77 -10.40 -8.44
CA ALA A 140 17.45 -9.68 -9.51
C ALA A 140 18.93 -9.42 -9.17
N ALA A 141 19.21 -8.96 -7.95
CA ALA A 141 20.58 -8.75 -7.47
C ALA A 141 21.39 -10.06 -7.41
N ASN A 142 20.78 -11.13 -6.91
CA ASN A 142 21.41 -12.45 -6.85
C ASN A 142 21.74 -12.99 -8.25
N ARG A 143 20.83 -12.81 -9.22
CA ARG A 143 21.08 -13.19 -10.63
C ARG A 143 22.24 -12.39 -11.23
N GLN A 144 22.26 -11.07 -11.03
CA GLN A 144 23.36 -10.23 -11.50
C GLN A 144 24.71 -10.63 -10.87
N ALA A 145 24.73 -10.95 -9.58
CA ALA A 145 25.94 -11.39 -8.89
C ALA A 145 26.42 -12.76 -9.40
N GLN A 146 25.51 -13.70 -9.65
CA GLN A 146 25.84 -15.02 -10.22
C GLN A 146 26.38 -14.89 -11.65
N GLU A 147 25.76 -14.07 -12.50
CA GLU A 147 26.24 -13.83 -13.86
C GLU A 147 27.62 -13.16 -13.87
N ALA A 148 27.87 -12.21 -12.97
CA ALA A 148 29.18 -11.58 -12.83
C ALA A 148 30.26 -12.58 -12.37
N ALA A 149 29.94 -13.43 -11.38
CA ALA A 149 30.85 -14.47 -10.91
C ALA A 149 31.14 -15.52 -11.99
N GLN A 150 30.14 -15.90 -12.79
CA GLN A 150 30.33 -16.81 -13.92
C GLN A 150 31.25 -16.21 -14.99
N ARG A 151 31.06 -14.93 -15.35
CA ARG A 151 31.95 -14.24 -16.30
C ARG A 151 33.39 -14.17 -15.80
N GLN A 152 33.60 -13.86 -14.52
CA GLN A 152 34.94 -13.86 -13.91
C GLN A 152 35.58 -15.26 -13.95
N ALA A 153 34.84 -16.30 -13.59
CA ALA A 153 35.33 -17.68 -13.65
C ALA A 153 35.65 -18.14 -15.08
N GLU A 154 34.85 -17.73 -16.07
CA GLU A 154 35.13 -18.00 -17.49
C GLU A 154 36.39 -17.26 -17.99
N GLU A 155 36.59 -16.01 -17.59
CA GLU A 155 37.78 -15.22 -17.92
C GLU A 155 39.05 -15.84 -17.32
N GLU A 156 39.01 -16.24 -16.04
CA GLU A 156 40.12 -16.94 -15.39
C GLU A 156 40.40 -18.32 -16.03
N ALA A 157 39.34 -19.06 -16.40
CA ALA A 157 39.49 -20.33 -17.11
C ALA A 157 40.12 -20.15 -18.50
N ARG A 158 39.75 -19.08 -19.23
CA ARG A 158 40.37 -18.72 -20.52
C ARG A 158 41.83 -18.30 -20.34
N ALA A 159 42.14 -17.52 -19.31
CA ALA A 159 43.52 -17.12 -18.99
C ALA A 159 44.40 -18.33 -18.63
N SER A 160 43.88 -19.28 -17.85
CA SER A 160 44.63 -20.50 -17.48
C SER A 160 44.89 -21.44 -18.66
N ARG A 161 43.95 -21.50 -19.64
CA ARG A 161 44.12 -22.28 -20.88
C ARG A 161 45.11 -21.63 -21.86
N GLY A 162 45.18 -20.30 -21.91
CA GLY A 162 46.17 -19.57 -22.72
C GLY A 162 47.61 -19.69 -22.21
N GLY A 163 47.81 -20.00 -20.92
CA GLY A 163 49.13 -20.09 -20.29
C GLY A 163 49.91 -21.41 -20.50
N ARG A 164 49.34 -22.42 -21.14
CA ARG A 164 49.97 -23.76 -21.32
C ARG A 164 50.55 -24.04 -22.71
N GLY A 165 50.89 -23.00 -23.47
CA GLY A 165 51.41 -23.11 -24.84
C GLY A 165 52.85 -22.64 -25.08
N GLY A 166 53.70 -22.49 -24.06
CA GLY A 166 55.03 -21.90 -24.24
C GLY A 166 56.14 -22.58 -23.44
N SER A 167 56.75 -23.62 -24.00
CA SER A 167 58.14 -24.05 -23.73
C SER A 167 58.53 -25.07 -24.82
N PRO A 168 59.81 -25.23 -25.22
CA PRO A 168 61.04 -24.76 -24.58
C PRO A 168 62.11 -24.21 -25.55
N THR A 169 63.13 -23.51 -25.07
CA THR A 169 64.50 -23.75 -25.56
C THR A 169 65.55 -23.41 -24.51
N ARG A 170 66.37 -24.42 -24.22
CA ARG A 170 67.60 -24.39 -23.43
C ARG A 170 68.58 -23.38 -24.01
N GLY A 171 69.24 -22.64 -23.14
CA GLY A 171 70.43 -21.84 -23.46
C GLY A 171 71.33 -21.68 -22.24
N ARG A 172 72.10 -22.72 -21.93
CA ARG A 172 73.19 -22.71 -20.94
C ARG A 172 74.43 -22.14 -21.63
N THR A 173 75.04 -21.09 -21.06
CA THR A 173 76.50 -20.88 -20.89
C THR A 173 76.80 -19.43 -20.49
N GLY A 174 77.82 -19.24 -19.64
CA GLY A 174 78.60 -18.01 -19.60
C GLY A 174 78.78 -17.35 -18.24
N CYS A 175 79.70 -17.87 -17.43
CA CYS A 175 80.35 -17.11 -16.36
C CYS A 175 81.09 -15.90 -16.95
N ALA A 176 80.98 -14.72 -16.32
CA ALA A 176 82.08 -13.76 -16.26
C ALA A 176 81.90 -12.83 -15.05
N ALA A 177 82.91 -12.86 -14.18
CA ALA A 177 83.09 -11.98 -13.05
C ALA A 177 83.38 -10.54 -13.50
N GLY A 178 82.93 -9.56 -12.72
CA GLY A 178 83.20 -8.13 -12.96
C GLY A 178 82.91 -7.30 -11.72
N SER A 179 83.92 -7.22 -10.84
CA SER A 179 84.02 -6.33 -9.69
C SER A 179 83.90 -4.85 -10.09
N HIS A 180 83.06 -4.07 -9.39
CA HIS A 180 83.51 -2.98 -8.49
C HIS A 180 82.38 -2.07 -7.97
N ARG A 181 82.39 -1.91 -6.63
CA ARG A 181 82.24 -0.68 -5.83
C ARG A 181 81.23 0.39 -6.26
N GLY A 182 80.35 0.75 -5.32
CA GLY A 182 79.98 2.15 -5.11
C GLY A 182 78.60 2.40 -4.53
N SER A 183 78.54 2.55 -3.20
CA SER A 183 77.86 3.65 -2.48
C SER A 183 76.36 3.94 -2.69
N VAL A 184 75.60 3.75 -1.60
CA VAL A 184 74.23 4.21 -1.25
C VAL A 184 74.11 5.76 -1.15
N PRO A 185 72.95 6.39 -0.77
CA PRO A 185 71.51 6.20 -1.07
C PRO A 185 70.76 7.53 -1.43
N ALA A 186 69.44 7.42 -1.65
CA ALA A 186 68.36 8.38 -1.30
C ALA A 186 68.21 9.72 -2.05
N CYS A 187 67.00 9.94 -2.59
CA CYS A 187 66.23 11.18 -2.39
C CYS A 187 64.73 10.93 -2.64
N THR A 188 63.95 11.19 -1.60
CA THR A 188 62.51 11.46 -1.56
C THR A 188 62.19 12.86 -2.10
N ALA A 189 61.04 13.02 -2.78
CA ALA A 189 60.15 14.20 -2.74
C ALA A 189 58.93 13.87 -3.64
N SER A 190 57.70 13.77 -3.14
CA SER A 190 56.82 14.79 -2.52
C SER A 190 56.25 15.77 -3.54
N GLY A 191 54.93 15.97 -3.48
CA GLY A 191 54.22 17.10 -4.07
C GLY A 191 52.93 16.71 -4.75
#